data_AF-A0A354I1M7-F1
#
_entry.id   AF-A0A354I1M7-F1
#
_cell.length_a   1.000
_cell.length_b   1.000
_cell.length_c   1.000
_cell.angle_alpha   90.00
_cell.angle_beta   90.00
_cell.angle_gamma   90.00
#
_symmetry.space_group_name_H-M   'P 1'
#
loop_
_entity.id
_entity.type
_entity.pdbx_description
1 polymer ?
#
loop_
_entity_poly.entity_id
_entity_poly.type
_entity_poly.pdbx_seq_one_letter_code
_entity_poly.pdbx_strand_id
1 'polypeptide(L)' 'EALYVDKNVSFADLRQTLLYFAREMFGPETKIRLRPSYFPFTEPS' A
#
# COMPACT_ATOMS: atom_id res chain seq x y z
N GLU A 1 -2.10 -11.94 -2.55
CA GLU A 1 -2.75 -11.22 -1.42
C GLU A 1 -1.73 -11.06 -0.29
N ALA A 2 -1.88 -10.03 0.55
CA ALA A 2 -1.02 -9.76 1.70
C ALA A 2 -1.83 -9.13 2.84
N LEU A 3 -1.50 -9.45 4.10
CA LEU A 3 -2.16 -8.93 5.29
C LEU A 3 -1.11 -8.57 6.34
N TYR A 4 -1.18 -7.36 6.89
CA TYR A 4 -0.32 -6.87 7.96
C TYR A 4 -1.18 -6.32 9.10
N VAL A 5 -0.97 -6.84 10.31
CA VAL A 5 -1.76 -6.50 11.51
C VAL A 5 -0.80 -6.14 12.63
N ASP A 6 -0.89 -4.90 13.11
CA ASP A 6 -0.15 -4.42 14.28
C ASP A 6 -0.92 -3.29 14.98
N LYS A 7 -0.50 -2.92 16.18
CA LYS A 7 -1.04 -1.77 16.91
C LYS A 7 -0.57 -0.48 16.24
N ASN A 8 -1.50 0.45 16.01
CA ASN A 8 -1.25 1.76 15.41
C ASN A 8 -0.73 1.74 13.95
N VAL A 9 -0.88 0.62 13.23
CA VAL A 9 -0.63 0.61 11.78
C VAL A 9 -1.61 1.56 11.07
N SER A 10 -1.12 2.22 10.02
CA SER A 10 -1.85 3.24 9.28
C SER A 10 -1.85 2.97 7.77
N PHE A 11 -2.70 3.68 7.03
CA PHE A 11 -2.70 3.65 5.56
C PHE A 11 -1.38 4.16 4.95
N ALA A 12 -0.62 4.99 5.68
CA ALA A 12 0.68 5.46 5.23
C ALA A 12 1.69 4.30 5.12
N ASP A 13 1.62 3.34 6.05
CA ASP A 13 2.48 2.16 6.05
C ASP A 13 2.21 1.27 4.82
N LEU A 14 0.92 1.07 4.49
CA LEU A 14 0.52 0.35 3.29
C LEU A 14 1.05 1.03 2.02
N ARG A 15 0.84 2.36 1.90
CA ARG A 15 1.34 3.12 0.74
C ARG A 15 2.85 3.02 0.60
N GLN A 16 3.59 3.16 1.69
CA GLN A 16 5.04 3.11 1.67
C GLN A 16 5.56 1.71 1.31
N THR A 17 4.93 0.66 1.84
CA THR A 17 5.25 -0.73 1.52
C THR A 17 5.07 -1.01 0.02
N LEU A 18 3.95 -0.56 -0.56
CA LEU A 18 3.68 -0.71 -1.99
C LEU A 18 4.68 0.08 -2.86
N LEU A 19 5.07 1.29 -2.42
CA LEU A 19 6.06 2.10 -3.14
C LEU A 19 7.45 1.45 -3.09
N TYR A 20 7.86 0.97 -1.92
CA TYR A 20 9.12 0.25 -1.74
C TYR A 20 9.18 -0.97 -2.65
N PHE A 21 8.15 -1.83 -2.58
CA PHE A 21 8.05 -3.01 -3.44
C PHE A 21 8.11 -2.65 -4.93
N ALA A 22 7.38 -1.61 -5.37
CA ALA A 22 7.41 -1.17 -6.76
C ALA A 22 8.80 -0.67 -7.19
N ARG A 23 9.55 0.00 -6.31
CA ARG A 23 10.91 0.46 -6.62
C ARG A 23 11.92 -0.66 -6.71
N GLU A 24 11.82 -1.67 -5.85
CA GLU A 24 12.68 -2.86 -5.91
C GLU A 24 12.43 -3.66 -7.20
N MET A 25 11.18 -3.68 -7.68
CA MET A 25 10.84 -4.40 -8.91
C MET A 25 11.13 -3.62 -10.19
N PHE A 26 10.87 -2.30 -10.20
CA PHE A 26 10.81 -1.50 -11.43
C PHE A 26 11.80 -0.33 -11.46
N GLY A 27 12.59 -0.15 -10.39
CA GLY A 27 13.66 0.85 -10.28
C GLY A 27 13.35 2.02 -9.34
N PRO A 28 14.38 2.78 -8.92
CA PRO A 28 14.27 3.79 -7.87
C PRO A 28 13.31 4.96 -8.20
N GLU A 29 13.16 5.28 -9.50
CA GLU A 29 12.30 6.38 -9.98
C GLU A 29 10.82 6.00 -10.10
N THR A 30 10.44 4.75 -9.81
CA THR A 30 9.05 4.30 -9.88
C THR A 30 8.16 5.09 -8.93
N LYS A 31 6.99 5.50 -9.44
CA LYS A 31 5.93 6.18 -8.70
C LYS A 31 4.69 5.29 -8.68
N ILE A 32 3.94 5.35 -7.59
CA ILE A 32 2.66 4.65 -7.44
C ILE A 32 1.52 5.66 -7.31
N ARG A 33 0.32 5.25 -7.71
CA ARG A 33 -0.90 6.03 -7.55
C ARG A 33 -1.99 5.14 -6.97
N LEU A 34 -2.43 5.49 -5.77
CA LEU A 34 -3.58 4.86 -5.12
C LEU A 34 -4.84 5.62 -5.53
N ARG A 35 -5.87 4.88 -5.94
CA ARG A 35 -7.19 5.43 -6.25
C ARG A 35 -8.19 4.84 -5.26
N PRO A 36 -9.04 5.66 -4.64
CA PRO A 36 -10.12 5.15 -3.81
C PRO A 36 -10.97 4.14 -4.57
N SER A 37 -11.38 3.10 -3.88
CA SER A 37 -12.27 2.07 -4.38
C SER A 37 -13.16 1.56 -3.26
N TYR A 38 -14.02 0.59 -3.54
CA TYR A 38 -14.84 -0.04 -2.51
C TYR A 38 -14.61 -1.55 -2.55
N PHE A 39 -14.20 -2.10 -1.41
CA PHE A 39 -14.14 -3.53 -1.17
C PHE A 39 -14.84 -3.81 0.17
N PRO A 40 -15.66 -4.87 0.28
CA PRO A 40 -16.52 -5.10 1.44
C PRO A 40 -15.77 -5.45 2.75
N PHE A 41 -14.45 -5.57 2.71
CA PHE A 41 -13.61 -6.00 3.83
C PHE A 41 -12.44 -5.04 4.14
N THR A 42 -12.39 -3.86 3.50
CA THR A 42 -11.37 -2.83 3.78
C THR A 42 -12.01 -1.45 3.89
N GLU A 43 -11.56 -0.67 4.86
CA GLU A 43 -11.93 0.74 5.05
C GLU A 43 -10.74 1.46 5.73
N PRO A 44 -10.13 2.49 5.12
CA PRO A 44 -10.41 3.06 3.80
C PRO A 44 -9.90 2.17 2.64
N SER A 45 -10.52 2.32 1.47
CA SER A 45 -10.22 1.57 0.24
C SER A 45 -9.95 2.49 -0.95
#